data_AF-A0A2P6U4S4-F1
#
_entry.id   AF-A0A2P6U4S4-F1
#
_cell.length_a   1.000
_cell.length_b   1.000
_cell.length_c   1.000
_cell.angle_alpha   90.00
_cell.angle_beta   90.00
_cell.angle_gamma   90.00
#
_symmetry.space_group_name_H-M   'P 1'
#
loop_
_entity.id
_entity.type
_entity.pdbx_description
1 polymer ?
#
loop_
_entity_poly.entity_id
_entity_poly.type
_entity_poly.pdbx_seq_one_letter_code
_entity_poly.pdbx_strand_id
1 'polypeptide(L)'
;MSFGDGVFQGRFNRQPEIDQTVLGQYYDVPVVSLRAAAWRLMHAGIDGFKVDKVTEGLNQHNMGNRSQTIPLADAAEQQAFFYRDVGHPDLSKEKVLAELAIQPLAMAIEEVAAGLVLQERQDERLQGLPPPMTAGTRDSASATCYTLEAFKPLVKDAHGFEFQPERPEARTFRQQKWGLSGLQPGDWAELEVDTEQLGVASPVQHAMVGFVHLTSANVAHTGVSFENPLDSCDTTPTLPDSC
;
A
#
# COMPACT_ATOMS: atom_id res chain seq x y z
N MET A 1 8.73 14.26 -2.87
CA MET A 1 9.32 13.94 -4.19
C MET A 1 10.33 12.81 -4.04
N SER A 2 10.10 11.68 -4.71
CA SER A 2 11.09 10.61 -4.93
C SER A 2 12.23 11.09 -5.83
N PHE A 3 13.38 10.42 -5.80
CA PHE A 3 14.48 10.64 -6.75
C PHE A 3 14.71 9.37 -7.57
N GLY A 4 15.02 9.47 -8.86
CA GLY A 4 14.97 8.32 -9.77
C GLY A 4 13.53 7.93 -10.13
N ASP A 5 13.37 7.36 -11.31
CA ASP A 5 12.08 7.10 -11.96
C ASP A 5 11.63 5.64 -11.83
N GLY A 6 12.49 4.77 -11.33
CA GLY A 6 12.24 3.33 -11.26
C GLY A 6 12.37 2.63 -12.61
N VAL A 7 12.92 3.30 -13.63
CA VAL A 7 13.06 2.79 -15.00
C VAL A 7 14.48 2.99 -15.51
N PHE A 8 14.97 4.22 -15.68
CA PHE A 8 16.37 4.46 -16.04
C PHE A 8 17.28 4.59 -14.81
N GLN A 9 16.69 4.75 -13.63
CA GLN A 9 17.40 4.83 -12.35
C GLN A 9 16.59 4.09 -11.27
N GLY A 10 17.27 3.40 -10.35
CA GLY A 10 16.60 2.79 -9.20
C GLY A 10 15.76 3.80 -8.41
N ARG A 11 14.55 3.41 -7.98
CA ARG A 11 13.58 4.33 -7.35
C ARG A 11 13.97 4.65 -5.90
N PHE A 12 14.06 5.93 -5.56
CA PHE A 12 14.29 6.42 -4.20
C PHE A 12 12.96 6.92 -3.61
N ASN A 13 12.30 6.09 -2.80
CA ASN A 13 11.09 6.48 -2.06
C ASN A 13 11.47 7.37 -0.88
N ARG A 14 11.48 8.69 -1.07
CA ARG A 14 12.04 9.64 -0.10
C ARG A 14 11.23 9.77 1.19
N GLN A 15 9.94 9.40 1.23
CA GLN A 15 9.11 9.50 2.43
C GLN A 15 8.78 8.13 3.05
N PRO A 16 8.16 7.17 2.32
CA PRO A 16 7.67 5.95 2.98
C PRO A 16 8.76 5.14 3.70
N GLU A 17 9.95 5.03 3.10
CA GLU A 17 11.04 4.27 3.71
C GLU A 17 11.63 4.97 4.94
N ILE A 18 11.70 6.31 4.92
CA ILE A 18 12.17 7.09 6.08
C ILE A 18 11.13 6.96 7.21
N ASP A 19 9.85 7.15 6.90
CA ASP A 19 8.77 7.06 7.87
C ASP A 19 8.71 5.65 8.48
N GLN A 20 8.85 4.60 7.67
CA GLN A 20 8.93 3.21 8.14
C GLN A 20 10.18 2.93 8.96
N THR A 21 11.33 3.52 8.60
CA THR A 21 12.56 3.39 9.39
C THR A 21 12.40 4.04 10.76
N VAL A 22 11.83 5.24 10.82
CA VAL A 22 11.54 5.95 12.07
C VAL A 22 10.55 5.15 12.91
N LEU A 23 9.49 4.61 12.30
CA LEU A 23 8.53 3.73 12.96
C LEU A 23 9.19 2.48 13.54
N GLY A 24 10.04 1.81 12.75
CA GLY A 24 10.79 0.65 13.19
C GLY A 24 11.70 0.96 14.38
N GLN A 25 12.44 2.07 14.32
CA GLN A 25 13.29 2.50 15.43
C GLN A 25 12.50 2.78 16.72
N TYR A 26 11.32 3.39 16.59
CA TYR A 26 10.49 3.72 17.75
C TYR A 26 9.90 2.50 18.44
N TYR A 27 9.53 1.47 17.68
CA TYR A 27 9.02 0.20 18.21
C TYR A 27 10.08 -0.88 18.38
N ASP A 28 11.36 -0.52 18.22
CA ASP A 28 12.50 -1.45 18.26
C ASP A 28 12.35 -2.66 17.33
N VAL A 29 11.82 -2.42 16.13
CA VAL A 29 11.64 -3.43 15.07
C VAL A 29 12.76 -3.29 14.04
N PRO A 30 13.48 -4.37 13.71
CA PRO A 30 14.46 -4.36 12.64
C PRO A 30 13.83 -3.99 11.30
N VAL A 31 14.42 -3.02 10.60
CA VAL A 31 14.01 -2.61 9.25
C VAL A 31 15.15 -2.84 8.28
N VAL A 32 14.85 -3.45 7.15
CA VAL A 32 15.78 -3.66 6.04
C VAL A 32 15.31 -2.89 4.81
N SER A 33 16.25 -2.47 3.98
CA SER A 33 15.98 -1.63 2.81
C SER A 33 16.53 -2.25 1.54
N LEU A 34 15.63 -2.64 0.63
CA LEU A 34 16.02 -3.07 -0.73
C LEU A 34 16.79 -1.96 -1.45
N ARG A 35 16.38 -0.71 -1.24
CA ARG A 35 17.06 0.45 -1.80
C ARG A 35 18.52 0.49 -1.34
N ALA A 36 18.77 0.40 -0.03
CA ALA A 36 20.13 0.40 0.49
C ALA A 36 20.96 -0.80 -0.03
N ALA A 37 20.34 -1.97 -0.14
CA ALA A 37 21.02 -3.21 -0.53
C ALA A 37 21.33 -3.30 -2.04
N ALA A 38 20.39 -2.90 -2.90
CA ALA A 38 20.43 -3.22 -4.33
C ALA A 38 20.46 -2.00 -5.26
N TRP A 39 20.19 -0.78 -4.78
CA TRP A 39 20.09 0.41 -5.65
C TRP A 39 21.35 0.64 -6.49
N ARG A 40 22.54 0.44 -5.91
CA ARG A 40 23.80 0.61 -6.65
C ARG A 40 23.94 -0.39 -7.79
N LEU A 41 23.49 -1.64 -7.59
CA LEU A 41 23.49 -2.68 -8.62
C LEU A 41 22.50 -2.34 -9.73
N MET A 42 21.30 -1.88 -9.35
CA MET A 42 20.27 -1.43 -10.29
C MET A 42 20.73 -0.22 -11.09
N HIS A 43 21.31 0.77 -10.42
CA HIS A 43 21.81 1.99 -11.05
C HIS A 43 22.99 1.71 -12.01
N ALA A 44 23.83 0.74 -11.68
CA ALA A 44 24.93 0.31 -12.55
C ALA A 44 24.50 -0.63 -13.69
N GLY A 45 23.22 -1.03 -13.74
CA GLY A 45 22.71 -1.93 -14.80
C GLY A 45 23.32 -3.33 -14.76
N ILE A 46 23.64 -3.85 -13.58
CA ILE A 46 24.20 -5.20 -13.40
C ILE A 46 23.15 -6.24 -13.82
N ASP A 47 23.58 -7.29 -14.51
CA ASP A 47 22.69 -8.40 -14.89
C ASP A 47 21.99 -9.01 -13.67
N GLY A 48 20.68 -9.16 -13.77
CA GLY A 48 19.79 -9.57 -12.69
C GLY A 48 19.23 -8.40 -11.87
N PHE A 49 19.76 -7.19 -12.06
CA PHE A 49 19.35 -5.96 -11.37
C PHE A 49 18.96 -4.84 -12.34
N LYS A 50 18.95 -5.06 -13.66
CA LYS A 50 18.50 -4.03 -14.62
C LYS A 50 17.04 -3.67 -14.37
N VAL A 51 16.69 -2.40 -14.60
CA VAL A 51 15.35 -1.84 -14.31
C VAL A 51 14.75 -1.06 -15.50
N ASP A 52 15.47 -0.98 -16.61
CA ASP A 52 15.06 -0.26 -17.82
C ASP A 52 14.04 -1.03 -18.68
N LYS A 53 13.76 -2.29 -18.34
CA LYS A 53 12.67 -3.10 -18.89
C LYS A 53 11.95 -3.88 -17.78
N VAL A 54 10.74 -4.36 -18.09
CA VAL A 54 9.96 -5.29 -17.25
C VAL A 54 9.79 -6.63 -17.96
N THR A 55 9.56 -7.73 -17.22
CA THR A 55 9.39 -9.06 -17.83
C THR A 55 7.95 -9.41 -18.20
N GLU A 56 6.96 -8.70 -17.63
CA GLU A 56 5.54 -8.86 -17.92
C GLU A 56 4.78 -7.51 -17.93
N GLY A 57 3.56 -7.53 -18.45
CA GLY A 57 2.68 -6.38 -18.51
C GLY A 57 2.82 -5.59 -19.81
N LEU A 58 1.69 -5.34 -20.48
CA LEU A 58 1.64 -4.48 -21.66
C LEU A 58 1.38 -3.03 -21.23
N ASN A 59 2.04 -2.08 -21.91
CA ASN A 59 1.85 -0.64 -21.72
C ASN A 59 2.01 -0.17 -20.27
N GLN A 60 2.96 -0.78 -19.54
CA GLN A 60 3.30 -0.34 -18.20
C GLN A 60 3.87 1.08 -18.26
N HIS A 61 3.29 2.00 -17.51
CA HIS A 61 3.72 3.39 -17.48
C HIS A 61 4.74 3.61 -16.38
N ASN A 62 5.78 4.40 -16.68
CA ASN A 62 6.75 4.85 -15.69
C ASN A 62 6.02 5.65 -14.60
N MET A 63 6.14 5.22 -13.34
CA MET A 63 5.44 5.87 -12.23
C MET A 63 5.92 7.31 -11.96
N GLY A 64 7.16 7.64 -12.31
CA GLY A 64 7.70 9.00 -12.25
C GLY A 64 7.34 9.85 -13.46
N ASN A 65 7.01 9.22 -14.59
CA ASN A 65 6.61 9.90 -15.82
C ASN A 65 5.58 9.08 -16.61
N ARG A 66 4.29 9.30 -16.35
CA ARG A 66 3.21 8.52 -17.00
C ARG A 66 3.16 8.66 -18.52
N SER A 67 3.79 9.66 -19.11
CA SER A 67 3.88 9.80 -20.58
C SER A 67 4.82 8.77 -21.22
N GLN A 68 5.66 8.11 -20.42
CA GLN A 68 6.64 7.15 -20.87
C GLN A 68 6.23 5.73 -20.51
N THR A 69 6.30 4.84 -21.50
CA THR A 69 6.11 3.40 -21.30
C THR A 69 7.44 2.73 -20.95
N ILE A 70 7.37 1.69 -20.14
CA ILE A 70 8.50 0.82 -19.84
C ILE A 70 8.51 -0.30 -20.89
N PRO A 71 9.61 -0.50 -21.62
CA PRO A 71 9.69 -1.57 -22.60
C PRO A 71 9.63 -2.95 -21.94
N LEU A 72 9.12 -3.92 -22.68
CA LEU A 72 9.13 -5.33 -22.29
C LEU A 72 10.50 -5.94 -22.65
N ALA A 73 11.05 -6.75 -21.75
CA ALA A 73 12.24 -7.54 -22.03
C ALA A 73 11.93 -8.71 -22.98
N ASP A 74 12.81 -8.96 -23.93
CA ASP A 74 12.72 -10.16 -24.75
C ASP A 74 12.93 -11.42 -23.89
N ALA A 75 12.36 -12.55 -24.30
CA ALA A 75 12.42 -13.80 -23.54
C ALA A 75 13.85 -14.22 -23.15
N ALA A 76 14.84 -13.94 -24.02
CA ALA A 76 16.25 -14.24 -23.76
C ALA A 76 16.90 -13.31 -22.72
N GLU A 77 16.32 -12.14 -22.47
CA GLU A 77 16.88 -11.11 -21.60
C GLU A 77 16.21 -11.03 -20.23
N GLN A 78 15.05 -11.67 -20.03
CA GLN A 78 14.24 -11.53 -18.81
C GLN A 78 15.04 -11.75 -17.51
N GLN A 79 15.98 -12.70 -17.50
CA GLN A 79 16.79 -12.98 -16.32
C GLN A 79 17.69 -11.82 -15.88
N ALA A 80 17.99 -10.89 -16.80
CA ALA A 80 18.82 -9.73 -16.55
C ALA A 80 18.07 -8.61 -15.80
N PHE A 81 16.73 -8.64 -15.78
CA PHE A 81 15.89 -7.60 -15.19
C PHE A 81 15.39 -7.99 -13.80
N PHE A 82 15.25 -6.99 -12.93
CA PHE A 82 14.83 -7.18 -11.56
C PHE A 82 13.31 -7.31 -11.42
N TYR A 83 12.58 -6.50 -12.19
CA TYR A 83 11.14 -6.33 -12.04
C TYR A 83 10.34 -7.08 -13.10
N ARG A 84 9.24 -7.68 -12.65
CA ARG A 84 8.22 -8.26 -13.50
C ARG A 84 7.28 -7.20 -14.08
N ASP A 85 6.95 -6.17 -13.31
CA ASP A 85 6.15 -5.02 -13.75
C ASP A 85 6.66 -3.74 -13.08
N VAL A 86 5.88 -2.65 -13.03
CA VAL A 86 6.31 -1.37 -12.45
C VAL A 86 6.70 -1.41 -10.97
N GLY A 87 6.35 -2.46 -10.23
CA GLY A 87 6.61 -2.51 -8.79
C GLY A 87 6.91 -3.90 -8.21
N HIS A 88 6.61 -4.97 -8.94
CA HIS A 88 6.81 -6.33 -8.43
C HIS A 88 8.14 -6.90 -8.93
N PRO A 89 8.99 -7.44 -8.04
CA PRO A 89 10.15 -8.21 -8.47
C PRO A 89 9.71 -9.44 -9.25
N ASP A 90 10.57 -9.91 -10.15
CA ASP A 90 10.42 -11.23 -10.75
C ASP A 90 10.57 -12.34 -9.70
N LEU A 91 9.95 -13.51 -9.93
CA LEU A 91 9.98 -14.65 -9.00
C LEU A 91 11.41 -15.05 -8.63
N SER A 92 12.34 -15.00 -9.58
CA SER A 92 13.76 -15.32 -9.32
C SER A 92 14.44 -14.28 -8.40
N LYS A 93 13.87 -13.08 -8.31
CA LYS A 93 14.40 -11.92 -7.58
C LYS A 93 13.72 -11.72 -6.24
N GLU A 94 12.58 -12.36 -5.99
CA GLU A 94 12.03 -12.50 -4.63
C GLU A 94 13.04 -13.12 -3.66
N LYS A 95 13.98 -13.94 -4.17
CA LYS A 95 15.12 -14.45 -3.39
C LYS A 95 15.97 -13.34 -2.78
N VAL A 96 16.20 -12.23 -3.49
CA VAL A 96 16.97 -11.08 -2.96
C VAL A 96 16.23 -10.46 -1.77
N LEU A 97 14.90 -10.39 -1.83
CA LEU A 97 14.09 -9.92 -0.69
C LEU A 97 14.16 -10.89 0.48
N ALA A 98 14.10 -12.19 0.23
CA ALA A 98 14.22 -13.21 1.26
C ALA A 98 15.60 -13.19 1.93
N GLU A 99 16.67 -13.10 1.15
CA GLU A 99 18.06 -12.97 1.63
C GLU A 99 18.23 -11.69 2.45
N LEU A 100 17.66 -10.57 2.00
CA LEU A 100 17.68 -9.32 2.75
C LEU A 100 16.92 -9.41 4.07
N ALA A 101 15.76 -10.07 4.08
CA ALA A 101 14.91 -10.21 5.28
C ALA A 101 15.50 -11.20 6.31
N ILE A 102 16.19 -12.25 5.86
CA ILE A 102 16.78 -13.25 6.77
C ILE A 102 18.10 -12.78 7.38
N GLN A 103 18.80 -11.84 6.75
CA GLN A 103 20.13 -11.40 7.19
C GLN A 103 20.16 -10.88 8.64
N PRO A 104 19.24 -10.00 9.11
CA PRO A 104 19.24 -9.58 10.52
C PRO A 104 19.06 -10.73 11.50
N LEU A 105 18.22 -11.72 11.14
CA LEU A 105 17.99 -12.91 11.96
C LEU A 105 19.25 -13.80 12.00
N ALA A 106 19.90 -14.03 10.86
CA ALA A 106 21.14 -14.80 10.79
C ALA A 106 22.24 -14.16 11.65
N MET A 107 22.40 -12.83 11.56
CA MET A 107 23.36 -12.10 12.39
C MET A 107 23.04 -12.22 13.88
N ALA A 108 21.77 -12.06 14.28
CA ALA A 108 21.37 -12.21 15.68
C ALA A 108 21.67 -13.61 16.23
N ILE A 109 21.47 -14.66 15.42
CA ILE A 109 21.82 -16.04 15.79
C ILE A 109 23.33 -16.19 16.00
N GLU A 110 24.14 -15.66 15.08
CA GLU A 110 25.61 -15.70 15.19
C GLU A 110 26.12 -14.95 16.41
N GLU A 111 25.57 -13.77 16.70
CA GLU A 111 25.93 -12.96 17.86
C GLU A 111 25.60 -13.68 19.17
N VAL A 112 24.41 -14.28 19.29
CA VAL A 112 24.03 -15.09 20.45
C VAL A 112 24.95 -16.30 20.59
N ALA A 113 25.26 -16.99 19.49
CA ALA A 113 26.17 -18.13 19.49
C ALA A 113 27.61 -17.74 19.90
N ALA A 114 28.03 -16.51 19.58
CA ALA A 114 29.30 -15.93 20.01
C ALA A 114 29.30 -15.45 21.48
N GLY A 115 28.17 -15.58 22.19
CA GLY A 115 28.04 -15.21 23.60
C GLY A 115 27.63 -13.76 23.83
N LEU A 116 27.06 -13.07 22.82
CA LEU A 116 26.44 -11.77 23.06
C LEU A 116 25.31 -11.93 24.08
N VAL A 117 25.44 -11.24 25.20
CA VAL A 117 24.39 -11.10 26.20
C VAL A 117 23.86 -9.68 26.11
N LEU A 118 22.63 -9.54 25.61
CA LEU A 118 21.95 -8.24 25.59
C LEU A 118 21.55 -7.89 27.03
N GLN A 119 21.99 -6.72 27.50
CA GLN A 119 21.48 -6.15 28.74
C GLN A 119 20.17 -5.44 28.43
N GLU A 120 19.05 -6.07 28.79
CA GLU A 120 17.74 -5.43 28.70
C GLU A 120 17.66 -4.26 29.70
N ARG A 121 17.00 -3.17 29.29
CA ARG A 121 16.76 -2.03 30.17
C ARG A 121 15.61 -2.35 31.13
N GLN A 122 15.96 -2.73 32.36
CA GLN A 122 15.02 -3.11 33.42
C GLN A 122 14.46 -1.88 34.18
N ASP A 123 13.86 -0.92 33.47
CA ASP A 123 13.11 0.19 34.11
C ASP A 123 11.61 -0.12 34.04
N GLU A 124 10.92 -0.12 35.19
CA GLU A 124 9.48 -0.41 35.25
C GLU A 124 8.65 0.53 34.37
N ARG A 125 9.12 1.76 34.13
CA ARG A 125 8.42 2.74 33.28
C ARG A 125 8.53 2.43 31.78
N LEU A 126 9.42 1.51 31.41
CA LEU A 126 9.67 1.09 30.05
C LEU A 126 9.11 -0.32 29.77
N GLN A 127 8.34 -0.88 30.69
CA GLN A 127 7.67 -2.15 30.49
C GLN A 127 6.50 -1.99 29.52
N GLY A 128 6.43 -2.84 28.50
CA GLY A 128 5.39 -2.83 27.47
C GLY A 128 5.78 -2.08 26.19
N LEU A 129 4.83 -1.97 25.25
CA LEU A 129 5.02 -1.21 24.02
C LEU A 129 4.95 0.30 24.30
N PRO A 130 5.75 1.13 23.60
CA PRO A 130 5.57 2.58 23.66
C PRO A 130 4.18 2.97 23.13
N PRO A 131 3.65 4.15 23.53
CA PRO A 131 2.36 4.63 23.00
C PRO A 131 2.40 4.77 21.45
N PRO A 132 1.27 4.96 20.77
CA PRO A 132 1.28 5.28 19.33
C PRO A 132 2.22 6.45 19.00
N MET A 133 3.16 6.28 18.07
CA MET A 133 4.07 7.35 17.66
C MET A 133 3.30 8.58 17.17
N THR A 134 2.23 8.37 16.42
CA THR A 134 1.34 9.42 15.95
C THR A 134 0.12 9.47 16.87
N ALA A 135 -0.10 10.61 17.51
CA ALA A 135 -1.26 10.78 18.39
C ALA A 135 -2.56 10.62 17.59
N GLY A 136 -3.53 9.89 18.14
CA GLY A 136 -4.84 9.70 17.53
C GLY A 136 -4.89 8.67 16.40
N THR A 137 -3.77 8.06 15.98
CA THR A 137 -3.82 6.92 15.07
C THR A 137 -4.25 5.67 15.83
N ARG A 138 -5.25 4.98 15.30
CA ARG A 138 -5.67 3.66 15.78
C ARG A 138 -5.28 2.62 14.75
N ASP A 139 -5.01 1.40 15.21
CA ASP A 139 -5.03 0.26 14.32
C ASP A 139 -6.42 0.17 13.68
N SER A 140 -6.50 0.53 12.41
CA SER A 140 -7.70 0.27 11.64
C SER A 140 -7.60 -1.20 11.21
N ALA A 141 -8.52 -2.03 11.69
CA ALA A 141 -8.71 -3.37 11.12
C ALA A 141 -9.30 -3.30 9.69
N SER A 142 -9.38 -2.11 9.07
CA SER A 142 -10.00 -1.94 7.77
C SER A 142 -9.13 -2.58 6.69
N ALA A 143 -9.67 -3.61 6.05
CA ALA A 143 -9.07 -4.20 4.87
C ALA A 143 -9.39 -3.32 3.66
N THR A 144 -8.58 -2.31 3.39
CA THR A 144 -8.74 -1.39 2.25
C THR A 144 -8.78 -2.11 0.90
N CYS A 145 -8.21 -3.33 0.81
CA CYS A 145 -8.04 -4.06 -0.43
C CYS A 145 -9.28 -4.88 -0.88
N TYR A 146 -10.29 -5.09 -0.03
CA TYR A 146 -11.56 -5.68 -0.42
C TYR A 146 -12.65 -5.33 0.59
N THR A 147 -13.83 -5.00 0.09
CA THR A 147 -14.98 -4.71 0.94
C THR A 147 -15.42 -6.01 1.62
N LEU A 148 -15.21 -6.09 2.93
CA LEU A 148 -15.70 -7.19 3.75
C LEU A 148 -17.23 -7.18 3.78
N GLU A 149 -17.85 -8.34 4.01
CA GLU A 149 -19.30 -8.40 4.24
C GLU A 149 -19.75 -7.50 5.41
N ALA A 150 -18.84 -7.20 6.34
CA ALA A 150 -19.01 -6.23 7.41
C ALA A 150 -19.29 -4.80 6.93
N PHE A 151 -19.14 -4.50 5.64
CA PHE A 151 -19.55 -3.25 5.03
C PHE A 151 -21.05 -3.18 4.73
N LYS A 152 -21.73 -4.32 4.52
CA LYS A 152 -23.17 -4.35 4.19
C LYS A 152 -24.01 -3.56 5.20
N PRO A 153 -23.79 -3.67 6.54
CA PRO A 153 -24.54 -2.89 7.52
C PRO A 153 -24.31 -1.37 7.45
N LEU A 154 -23.25 -0.90 6.80
CA LEU A 154 -23.01 0.54 6.62
C LEU A 154 -23.88 1.12 5.51
N VAL A 155 -24.40 0.29 4.60
CA VAL A 155 -25.32 0.75 3.55
C VAL A 155 -26.72 0.85 4.14
N LYS A 156 -27.12 2.08 4.46
CA LYS A 156 -28.42 2.38 5.05
C LYS A 156 -29.54 2.35 4.01
N ASP A 157 -29.25 2.89 2.83
CA ASP A 157 -30.14 2.86 1.69
C ASP A 157 -29.33 2.84 0.39
N ALA A 158 -29.92 2.34 -0.69
CA ALA A 158 -29.27 2.30 -1.99
C ALA A 158 -30.31 2.20 -3.12
N HIS A 159 -29.99 2.83 -4.24
CA HIS A 159 -30.72 2.69 -5.50
C HIS A 159 -29.73 2.26 -6.59
N GLY A 160 -29.93 1.07 -7.16
CA GLY A 160 -29.11 0.50 -8.24
C GLY A 160 -27.72 -0.01 -7.82
N PHE A 161 -27.21 0.41 -6.65
CA PHE A 161 -26.01 -0.19 -6.06
C PHE A 161 -26.31 -1.57 -5.48
N GLU A 162 -25.54 -2.57 -5.89
CA GLU A 162 -25.65 -3.95 -5.38
C GLU A 162 -24.31 -4.44 -4.82
N PHE A 163 -24.37 -5.22 -3.73
CA PHE A 163 -23.18 -5.89 -3.21
C PHE A 163 -22.93 -7.19 -3.97
N GLN A 164 -21.96 -7.16 -4.88
CA GLN A 164 -21.73 -8.24 -5.83
C GLN A 164 -20.23 -8.45 -6.12
N PRO A 165 -19.83 -9.63 -6.61
CA PRO A 165 -18.44 -9.88 -6.98
C PRO A 165 -18.09 -9.25 -8.33
N GLU A 166 -16.95 -8.58 -8.43
CA GLU A 166 -16.36 -8.16 -9.72
C GLU A 166 -16.04 -9.39 -10.61
N ARG A 167 -15.67 -10.51 -9.98
CA ARG A 167 -15.19 -11.73 -10.65
C ARG A 167 -15.92 -12.97 -10.13
N PRO A 168 -17.22 -13.13 -10.42
CA PRO A 168 -18.05 -14.20 -9.83
C PRO A 168 -17.46 -15.60 -9.99
N GLU A 169 -16.82 -15.88 -11.13
CA GLU A 169 -16.23 -17.18 -11.47
C GLU A 169 -14.88 -17.47 -10.78
N ALA A 170 -14.34 -16.54 -9.99
CA ALA A 170 -13.09 -16.75 -9.29
C ALA A 170 -13.25 -17.74 -8.11
N ARG A 171 -12.18 -18.49 -7.80
CA ARG A 171 -12.27 -19.65 -6.89
C ARG A 171 -12.49 -19.29 -5.42
N THR A 172 -12.10 -18.09 -5.00
CA THR A 172 -12.18 -17.69 -3.60
C THR A 172 -12.88 -16.33 -3.46
N PHE A 173 -13.53 -16.10 -2.32
CA PHE A 173 -14.19 -14.83 -2.00
C PHE A 173 -13.26 -13.62 -2.21
N ARG A 174 -11.98 -13.73 -1.81
CA ARG A 174 -10.97 -12.68 -2.05
C ARG A 174 -10.72 -12.44 -3.54
N GLN A 175 -10.62 -13.51 -4.35
CA GLN A 175 -10.39 -13.37 -5.79
C GLN A 175 -11.62 -12.85 -6.53
N GLN A 176 -12.81 -13.08 -5.99
CA GLN A 176 -14.07 -12.57 -6.53
C GLN A 176 -14.18 -11.05 -6.41
N LYS A 177 -13.40 -10.41 -5.50
CA LYS A 177 -13.37 -8.95 -5.27
C LYS A 177 -14.77 -8.37 -5.08
N TRP A 178 -15.41 -8.76 -3.98
CA TRP A 178 -16.72 -8.25 -3.62
C TRP A 178 -16.67 -6.77 -3.27
N GLY A 179 -17.69 -6.03 -3.70
CA GLY A 179 -17.86 -4.61 -3.43
C GLY A 179 -19.28 -4.14 -3.75
N LEU A 180 -19.57 -2.89 -3.40
CA LEU A 180 -20.83 -2.24 -3.76
C LEU A 180 -20.67 -1.59 -5.15
N SER A 181 -21.54 -1.93 -6.11
CA SER A 181 -21.43 -1.48 -7.51
C SER A 181 -22.74 -0.91 -8.02
N GLY A 182 -22.70 0.32 -8.53
CA GLY A 182 -23.74 0.90 -9.40
C GLY A 182 -23.29 0.84 -10.86
N LEU A 183 -24.20 0.49 -11.77
CA LEU A 183 -23.92 0.27 -13.19
C LEU A 183 -24.64 1.25 -14.11
N GLN A 184 -25.52 2.09 -13.58
CA GLN A 184 -26.28 3.10 -14.32
C GLN A 184 -26.04 4.50 -13.78
N PRO A 185 -26.02 5.54 -14.63
CA PRO A 185 -26.06 6.91 -14.17
C PRO A 185 -27.28 7.16 -13.27
N GLY A 186 -27.05 7.75 -12.09
CA GLY A 186 -28.09 8.00 -11.08
C GLY A 186 -28.22 6.90 -10.04
N ASP A 187 -27.45 5.81 -10.14
CA ASP A 187 -27.29 4.89 -9.02
C ASP A 187 -26.65 5.63 -7.84
N TRP A 188 -27.12 5.36 -6.62
CA TRP A 188 -26.59 5.96 -5.39
C TRP A 188 -26.65 4.98 -4.21
N ALA A 189 -25.83 5.24 -3.19
CA ALA A 189 -25.86 4.54 -1.92
C ALA A 189 -25.66 5.55 -0.77
N GLU A 190 -26.48 5.44 0.27
CA GLU A 190 -26.34 6.17 1.52
C GLU A 190 -25.58 5.30 2.53
N LEU A 191 -24.49 5.84 3.06
CA LEU A 191 -23.63 5.17 4.02
C LEU A 191 -23.77 5.81 5.39
N GLU A 192 -24.08 5.02 6.41
CA GLU A 192 -24.07 5.46 7.81
C GLU A 192 -22.76 5.07 8.46
N VAL A 193 -22.00 6.07 8.93
CA VAL A 193 -20.72 5.87 9.60
C VAL A 193 -20.85 6.35 11.04
N ASP A 194 -20.88 5.41 11.97
CA ASP A 194 -20.89 5.69 13.41
C ASP A 194 -19.47 6.09 13.87
N THR A 195 -19.27 7.38 14.10
CA THR A 195 -18.02 7.93 14.64
C THR A 195 -17.93 7.85 16.17
N GLU A 196 -19.01 7.51 16.87
CA GLU A 196 -19.05 7.35 18.33
C GLU A 196 -18.46 6.01 18.76
N GLN A 197 -18.68 4.95 17.97
CA GLN A 197 -18.04 3.65 18.15
C GLN A 197 -16.51 3.69 17.99
N LEU A 198 -15.99 4.79 17.45
CA LEU A 198 -14.56 5.05 17.48
C LEU A 198 -14.07 5.35 18.90
N GLY A 199 -14.89 5.36 19.97
CA GLY A 199 -14.43 5.42 21.37
C GLY A 199 -13.46 6.57 21.67
N VAL A 200 -13.67 7.72 21.03
CA VAL A 200 -12.73 8.85 21.07
C VAL A 200 -13.16 9.81 22.19
N ALA A 201 -12.48 9.75 23.33
CA ALA A 201 -12.75 10.64 24.46
C ALA A 201 -12.18 12.06 24.30
N SER A 202 -11.62 12.41 23.13
CA SER A 202 -10.98 13.70 22.90
C SER A 202 -11.89 14.64 22.09
N PRO A 203 -12.21 15.85 22.58
CA PRO A 203 -13.15 16.78 21.95
C PRO A 203 -12.65 17.45 20.66
N VAL A 204 -11.49 17.06 20.11
CA VAL A 204 -10.84 17.75 18.97
C VAL A 204 -10.30 16.78 17.91
N GLN A 205 -10.79 15.55 17.82
CA GLN A 205 -10.32 14.63 16.76
C GLN A 205 -11.25 14.64 15.55
N HIS A 206 -10.66 14.87 14.38
CA HIS A 206 -11.32 14.71 13.09
C HIS A 206 -11.51 13.21 12.80
N ALA A 207 -12.73 12.80 12.50
CA ALA A 207 -12.98 11.49 11.89
C ALA A 207 -12.56 11.55 10.42
N MET A 208 -11.76 10.58 9.97
CA MET A 208 -11.40 10.43 8.57
C MET A 208 -12.23 9.31 7.96
N VAL A 209 -13.03 9.63 6.96
CA VAL A 209 -13.75 8.65 6.15
C VAL A 209 -13.01 8.53 4.82
N GLY A 210 -12.38 7.38 4.59
CA GLY A 210 -11.69 7.06 3.34
C GLY A 210 -12.59 6.25 2.41
N PHE A 211 -12.76 6.73 1.18
CA PHE A 211 -13.42 5.96 0.12
C PHE A 211 -12.37 5.40 -0.83
N VAL A 212 -12.49 4.11 -1.13
CA VAL A 212 -11.69 3.46 -2.17
C VAL A 212 -12.65 2.93 -3.22
N HIS A 213 -12.41 3.33 -4.45
CA HIS A 213 -13.17 2.86 -5.60
C HIS A 213 -12.22 2.28 -6.64
N LEU A 214 -12.75 1.42 -7.50
CA LEU A 214 -12.01 0.91 -8.64
C LEU A 214 -11.96 1.98 -9.72
N THR A 215 -10.75 2.32 -10.17
CA THR A 215 -10.54 3.06 -11.40
C THR A 215 -10.31 2.06 -12.52
N SER A 216 -11.26 1.97 -13.46
CA SER A 216 -11.08 1.15 -14.66
C SER A 216 -10.45 2.00 -15.75
N ALA A 217 -9.27 1.60 -16.23
CA ALA A 217 -8.59 2.25 -17.35
C ALA A 217 -9.42 2.25 -18.66
N ASN A 218 -10.47 1.41 -18.73
CA ASN A 218 -11.27 1.21 -19.93
C ASN A 218 -12.68 1.82 -19.85
N VAL A 219 -13.05 2.47 -18.74
CA VAL A 219 -14.38 3.10 -18.59
C VAL A 219 -14.18 4.61 -18.54
N ALA A 220 -14.39 5.28 -19.67
CA ALA A 220 -14.17 6.72 -19.82
C ALA A 220 -15.15 7.61 -19.02
N HIS A 221 -16.06 7.03 -18.23
CA HIS A 221 -17.21 7.73 -17.64
C HIS A 221 -17.57 7.30 -16.21
N THR A 222 -16.58 6.93 -15.38
CA THR A 222 -16.86 6.68 -13.95
C THR A 222 -16.72 8.00 -13.17
N GLY A 223 -17.82 8.72 -12.97
CA GLY A 223 -17.88 9.85 -12.04
C GLY A 223 -18.43 9.40 -10.70
N VAL A 224 -17.71 9.67 -9.61
CA VAL A 224 -18.21 9.49 -8.24
C VAL A 224 -18.34 10.89 -7.62
N SER A 225 -19.54 11.23 -7.14
CA SER A 225 -19.78 12.44 -6.35
C SER A 225 -20.14 12.03 -4.93
N PHE A 226 -19.63 12.78 -3.97
CA PHE A 226 -19.95 12.59 -2.55
C PHE A 226 -20.74 13.80 -2.08
N GLU A 227 -21.91 13.55 -1.52
CA GLU A 227 -22.71 14.56 -0.84
C GLU A 227 -22.67 14.26 0.66
N ASN A 228 -22.28 15.25 1.47
CA ASN A 228 -22.29 15.14 2.92
C ASN A 228 -23.42 16.03 3.46
N PRO A 229 -24.53 15.44 3.95
CA PRO A 229 -25.67 16.20 4.45
C PRO A 229 -25.43 16.85 5.84
N LEU A 230 -24.20 16.84 6.37
CA LEU A 230 -23.87 17.54 7.62
C LEU A 230 -23.83 19.06 7.39
N ASP A 231 -24.99 19.67 7.63
CA ASP A 231 -25.48 21.03 7.36
C ASP A 231 -24.71 22.23 7.98
N SER A 232 -23.40 22.16 8.27
CA SER A 232 -22.68 23.34 8.79
C SER A 232 -21.16 23.39 8.63
N CYS A 233 -20.52 22.39 8.01
CA CYS A 233 -19.10 22.47 7.71
C CYS A 233 -18.92 22.92 6.26
N ASP A 234 -18.16 24.01 6.08
CA ASP A 234 -17.71 24.53 4.80
C ASP A 234 -16.95 23.43 4.04
N THR A 235 -17.69 22.64 3.25
CA THR A 235 -17.18 21.49 2.50
C THR A 235 -17.04 21.94 1.06
N THR A 236 -15.85 22.38 0.68
CA THR A 236 -15.53 22.56 -0.73
C THR A 236 -15.51 21.17 -1.39
N PRO A 237 -16.37 20.86 -2.36
CA PRO A 237 -16.35 19.57 -3.03
C PRO A 237 -15.01 19.41 -3.75
N THR A 238 -14.17 18.48 -3.32
CA THR A 238 -12.99 18.08 -4.09
C THR A 238 -13.43 17.00 -5.08
N LEU A 239 -13.35 17.31 -6.37
CA LEU A 239 -13.52 16.29 -7.42
C LEU A 239 -12.45 15.21 -7.22
N PRO A 240 -12.82 13.91 -7.29
CA PRO A 240 -11.90 12.81 -7.05
C PRO A 240 -10.74 12.75 -8.08
N ASP A 241 -10.88 13.38 -9.25
CA ASP A 241 -9.91 13.31 -10.34
C ASP A 241 -8.85 14.44 -10.36
N SER A 242 -8.77 15.27 -9.31
CA SER A 242 -7.88 16.45 -9.25
C SER A 242 -6.80 16.37 -8.15
N CYS A 243 -6.08 15.25 -8.10
CA CYS A 243 -4.82 15.07 -7.34
C CYS A 243 -3.68 14.62 -8.25
#